data_AF-A0A7V7WVF8-F1
#
_entry.id   AF-A0A7V7WVF8-F1
#
_cell.length_a   1.000
_cell.length_b   1.000
_cell.length_c   1.000
_cell.angle_alpha   90.00
_cell.angle_beta   90.00
_cell.angle_gamma   90.00
#
_symmetry.space_group_name_H-M   'P 1'
#
loop_
_entity.id
_entity.type
_entity.pdbx_description
1 polymer ?
#
loop_
_entity_poly.entity_id
_entity_poly.type
_entity_poly.pdbx_seq_one_letter_code
_entity_poly.pdbx_strand_id
1 'polypeptide(L)'
;MGATTFVTGAVGAARIGGGWLVDHFAAARVGVGAHACSLAGAVLLMLDPAPLSAAFALGLIGAGYGIVSGLAAGAIAQYWHKNQFGHVAGRLYIAWCASAVGLPVLAGALFDRTGSYASTVWVAAGINVLGMLVAGRLPAR
;
A
#
# COMPACT_ATOMS: atom_id res chain seq x y z
N MET A 1 6.49 4.27 -21.61
CA MET A 1 6.75 5.44 -20.75
C MET A 1 5.47 6.02 -20.14
N GLY A 2 4.36 6.17 -20.88
CA GLY A 2 3.12 6.73 -20.31
C GLY A 2 2.57 6.00 -19.08
N ALA A 3 2.49 4.66 -19.10
CA ALA A 3 1.94 3.88 -17.99
C ALA A 3 2.79 3.98 -16.70
N THR A 4 4.11 3.89 -16.79
CA THR A 4 5.00 4.01 -15.63
C THR A 4 4.99 5.41 -15.04
N THR A 5 4.97 6.44 -15.88
CA THR A 5 4.79 7.84 -15.44
C THR A 5 3.44 8.03 -14.75
N PHE A 6 2.37 7.47 -15.31
CA PHE A 6 1.04 7.51 -14.70
C PHE A 6 1.02 6.87 -13.31
N VAL A 7 1.53 5.64 -13.17
CA VAL A 7 1.59 4.94 -11.88
C VAL A 7 2.41 5.74 -10.87
N THR A 8 3.57 6.27 -11.27
CA THR A 8 4.45 7.05 -10.39
C THR A 8 3.79 8.38 -9.98
N GLY A 9 3.11 9.05 -10.91
CA GLY A 9 2.34 10.26 -10.64
C GLY A 9 1.19 10.00 -9.66
N ALA A 10 0.46 8.89 -9.83
CA ALA A 10 -0.59 8.46 -8.90
C ALA A 10 -0.03 8.21 -7.50
N VAL A 11 1.10 7.49 -7.38
CA VAL A 11 1.79 7.27 -6.09
C VAL A 11 2.19 8.60 -5.44
N GLY A 12 2.75 9.54 -6.21
CA GLY A 12 3.17 10.85 -5.71
C GLY A 12 2.00 11.67 -5.19
N ALA A 13 0.95 11.82 -5.99
CA ALA A 13 -0.26 12.54 -5.61
C ALA A 13 -0.94 11.91 -4.38
N ALA A 14 -1.07 10.59 -4.36
CA ALA A 14 -1.66 9.85 -3.27
C ALA A 14 -0.85 9.96 -1.96
N ARG A 15 0.47 10.16 -2.04
CA ARG A 15 1.32 10.40 -0.87
C ARG A 15 1.06 11.74 -0.22
N ILE A 16 0.95 12.80 -1.04
CA ILE A 16 0.55 14.12 -0.55
C ILE A 16 -0.86 14.04 0.04
N GLY A 17 -1.78 13.40 -0.67
CA GLY A 17 -3.15 13.18 -0.21
C GLY A 17 -3.23 12.37 1.09
N GLY A 18 -2.42 11.33 1.26
CA GLY A 18 -2.38 10.51 2.47
C GLY A 18 -1.89 11.28 3.70
N GLY A 19 -0.88 12.15 3.52
CA GLY A 19 -0.44 13.08 4.57
C GLY A 19 -1.56 14.06 4.95
N TRP A 20 -2.17 14.71 3.96
CA TRP A 20 -3.31 15.60 4.21
C TRP A 20 -4.48 14.89 4.90
N LEU A 21 -4.82 13.66 4.48
CA LEU A 21 -5.90 12.88 5.07
C LEU A 21 -5.63 12.55 6.54
N VAL A 22 -4.39 12.18 6.91
CA VAL A 22 -4.08 11.85 8.31
C VAL A 22 -4.05 13.07 9.22
N ASP A 23 -3.88 14.28 8.67
CA ASP A 23 -4.01 15.51 9.45
C ASP A 23 -5.47 15.81 9.84
N HIS A 24 -6.43 15.31 9.06
CA HIS A 24 -7.87 15.60 9.24
C HIS A 24 -8.69 14.40 9.72
N PHE A 25 -8.17 13.18 9.58
CA PHE A 25 -8.87 11.93 9.92
C PHE A 25 -7.97 11.00 10.74
N ALA A 26 -8.61 10.14 11.54
CA ALA A 26 -7.92 9.08 12.27
C ALA A 26 -7.10 8.20 11.33
N ALA A 27 -5.82 7.97 11.65
CA ALA A 27 -4.92 7.14 10.84
C ALA A 27 -5.48 5.74 10.55
N ALA A 28 -6.28 5.19 11.48
CA ALA A 28 -7.02 3.94 11.28
C ALA A 28 -7.89 3.97 10.01
N ARG A 29 -8.71 5.01 9.83
CA ARG A 29 -9.64 5.14 8.70
C ARG A 29 -8.89 5.36 7.39
N VAL A 30 -7.85 6.20 7.42
CA VAL A 30 -7.00 6.46 6.25
C VAL A 30 -6.29 5.18 5.81
N GLY A 31 -5.77 4.39 6.76
CA GLY A 31 -5.13 3.09 6.49
C GLY A 31 -6.08 2.07 5.87
N VAL A 32 -7.31 1.95 6.38
CA VAL A 32 -8.34 1.08 5.79
C VAL A 32 -8.63 1.50 4.34
N GLY A 33 -8.82 2.81 4.09
CA GLY A 33 -9.05 3.33 2.74
C GLY A 33 -7.89 3.06 1.78
N ALA A 34 -6.64 3.16 2.27
CA ALA A 34 -5.45 2.88 1.49
C ALA A 34 -5.38 1.41 1.03
N HIS A 35 -5.65 0.48 1.94
CA HIS A 35 -5.68 -0.94 1.61
C HIS A 35 -6.88 -1.31 0.74
N ALA A 36 -8.04 -0.68 0.94
CA ALA A 36 -9.20 -0.87 0.07
C ALA A 36 -8.92 -0.41 -1.36
N CYS A 37 -8.25 0.73 -1.53
CA CYS A 37 -7.82 1.24 -2.83
C CYS A 37 -6.88 0.25 -3.55
N SER A 38 -5.87 -0.26 -2.83
CA SER A 38 -4.93 -1.26 -3.37
C SER A 38 -5.62 -2.60 -3.68
N LEU A 39 -6.56 -3.03 -2.84
CA LEU A 39 -7.37 -4.22 -3.08
C LEU A 39 -8.24 -4.09 -4.34
N ALA A 40 -8.85 -2.92 -4.56
CA ALA A 40 -9.63 -2.67 -5.77
C ALA A 40 -8.77 -2.79 -7.04
N GLY A 41 -7.53 -2.29 -7.01
CA GLY A 41 -6.56 -2.50 -8.09
C GLY A 41 -6.19 -3.98 -8.28
N ALA A 42 -5.94 -4.71 -7.19
CA ALA A 42 -5.65 -6.14 -7.27
C ALA A 42 -6.82 -6.95 -7.87
N VAL A 43 -8.05 -6.66 -7.44
CA VAL A 43 -9.27 -7.29 -8.00
C VAL A 43 -9.43 -6.94 -9.48
N LEU A 44 -9.21 -5.69 -9.87
CA LEU A 44 -9.28 -5.29 -11.27
C LEU A 44 -8.28 -6.05 -12.14
N LEU A 45 -7.03 -6.22 -11.68
CA LEU A 45 -6.01 -7.02 -12.40
C LEU A 45 -6.41 -8.49 -12.57
N MET A 46 -7.15 -9.07 -11.62
CA MET A 46 -7.62 -10.44 -11.72
C MET A 46 -8.76 -10.60 -12.71
N LEU A 47 -9.65 -9.60 -12.80
CA LEU A 47 -10.84 -9.65 -13.65
C LEU A 47 -10.54 -9.27 -15.10
N ASP A 48 -9.67 -8.27 -15.30
CA ASP A 48 -9.31 -7.76 -16.62
C ASP A 48 -7.83 -7.33 -16.69
N PRO A 49 -6.93 -8.21 -17.13
CA PRO A 49 -5.51 -7.92 -17.28
C PRO A 49 -5.18 -7.19 -18.60
N ALA A 50 -6.15 -6.61 -19.31
CA ALA A 50 -5.88 -5.83 -20.52
C ALA A 50 -4.92 -4.65 -20.25
N PRO A 51 -4.07 -4.23 -21.21
CA PRO A 51 -2.98 -3.28 -20.94
C PRO A 51 -3.41 -1.95 -20.28
N LEU A 52 -4.55 -1.39 -20.71
CA LEU A 52 -5.06 -0.13 -20.14
C LEU A 52 -5.64 -0.34 -18.73
N SER A 53 -6.43 -1.39 -18.53
CA SER A 53 -6.98 -1.78 -17.24
C SER A 53 -5.88 -2.12 -16.23
N ALA A 54 -4.82 -2.80 -16.67
CA ALA A 54 -3.65 -3.09 -15.87
C ALA A 54 -2.91 -1.82 -15.44
N ALA A 55 -2.73 -0.84 -16.33
CA ALA A 55 -2.12 0.44 -15.97
C ALA A 55 -2.94 1.20 -14.91
N PHE A 56 -4.27 1.22 -15.06
CA PHE A 56 -5.16 1.83 -14.08
C PHE A 56 -5.14 1.10 -12.73
N ALA A 57 -5.21 -0.23 -12.77
CA ALA A 57 -5.14 -1.08 -11.58
C ALA A 57 -3.82 -0.94 -10.81
N LEU A 58 -2.68 -0.89 -11.53
CA LEU A 58 -1.39 -0.58 -10.94
C LEU A 58 -1.33 0.85 -10.38
N GLY A 59 -2.07 1.79 -10.98
CA GLY A 59 -2.28 3.12 -10.44
C GLY A 59 -3.02 3.11 -9.10
N LEU A 60 -4.07 2.29 -8.96
CA LEU A 60 -4.80 2.11 -7.69
C LEU A 60 -3.94 1.45 -6.61
N ILE A 61 -3.19 0.40 -6.97
CA ILE A 61 -2.21 -0.24 -6.06
C ILE A 61 -1.15 0.77 -5.62
N GLY A 62 -0.61 1.54 -6.57
CA GLY A 62 0.34 2.61 -6.30
C GLY A 62 -0.24 3.73 -5.44
N ALA A 63 -1.50 4.09 -5.64
CA ALA A 63 -2.19 5.08 -4.81
C ALA A 63 -2.37 4.59 -3.37
N GLY A 64 -2.77 3.33 -3.17
CA GLY A 64 -2.83 2.73 -1.83
C GLY A 64 -1.48 2.77 -1.11
N TYR A 65 -0.39 2.38 -1.80
CA TYR A 65 0.98 2.52 -1.30
C TYR A 65 1.34 3.99 -0.99
N GLY A 66 0.98 4.91 -1.89
CA GLY A 66 1.18 6.34 -1.73
C GLY A 66 0.53 6.84 -0.43
N ILE A 67 -0.74 6.53 -0.22
CA ILE A 67 -1.49 6.91 0.99
C ILE A 67 -0.80 6.36 2.25
N VAL A 68 -0.45 5.08 2.29
CA VAL A 68 0.26 4.46 3.44
C VAL A 68 1.60 5.15 3.70
N SER A 69 2.38 5.45 2.65
CA SER A 69 3.66 6.13 2.81
C SER A 69 3.50 7.59 3.29
N GLY A 70 2.44 8.27 2.86
CA GLY A 70 2.13 9.64 3.26
C GLY A 70 1.62 9.74 4.69
N LEU A 71 0.76 8.81 5.12
CA LEU A 71 0.16 8.83 6.45
C LEU A 71 1.12 8.36 7.55
N ALA A 72 2.22 7.66 7.22
CA ALA A 72 3.07 6.99 8.21
C ALA A 72 3.60 7.95 9.30
N ALA A 73 4.10 9.12 8.92
CA ALA A 73 4.59 10.10 9.88
C ALA A 73 3.48 10.66 10.79
N GLY A 74 2.33 11.02 10.20
CA GLY A 74 1.18 11.52 10.96
C GLY A 74 0.57 10.46 11.88
N ALA A 75 0.51 9.20 11.44
CA ALA A 75 0.09 8.08 12.27
C ALA A 75 1.02 7.90 13.47
N ILE A 76 2.35 8.01 13.29
CA ILE A 76 3.29 7.96 14.42
C ILE A 76 3.00 9.10 15.41
N ALA A 77 2.77 10.31 14.91
CA ALA A 77 2.46 11.48 15.72
C ALA A 77 1.13 11.37 16.48
N GLN A 78 0.12 10.69 15.92
CA GLN A 78 -1.18 10.47 16.58
C GLN A 78 -1.11 9.46 17.74
N TYR A 79 -0.26 8.43 17.62
CA TYR A 79 -0.27 7.29 18.55
C TYR A 79 0.89 7.27 19.55
N TRP A 80 2.04 7.87 19.23
CA TRP A 80 3.23 7.82 20.07
C TRP A 80 3.67 9.20 20.55
N HIS A 81 4.37 9.22 21.69
CA HIS A 81 4.99 10.43 22.19
C HIS A 81 6.14 10.88 21.27
N LYS A 82 6.33 12.20 21.11
CA LYS A 82 7.33 12.79 20.21
C LYS A 82 8.75 12.24 20.37
N ASN A 83 9.16 11.90 21.60
CA ASN A 83 10.50 11.34 21.89
C ASN A 83 10.72 9.93 21.30
N GLN A 84 9.64 9.22 20.94
CA GLN A 84 9.70 7.87 20.37
C GLN A 84 9.64 7.87 18.84
N PHE A 85 9.45 9.05 18.20
CA PHE A 85 9.21 9.14 16.76
C PHE A 85 10.29 8.42 15.94
N GLY A 86 11.57 8.74 16.18
CA GLY A 86 12.68 8.14 15.45
C GLY A 86 12.77 6.62 15.61
N HIS A 87 12.47 6.11 16.81
CA HIS A 87 12.49 4.67 17.09
C HIS A 87 11.35 3.93 16.36
N VAL A 88 10.13 4.49 16.38
CA VAL A 88 8.97 3.89 15.68
C VAL A 88 9.14 4.00 14.17
N ALA A 89 9.53 5.17 13.67
CA ALA A 89 9.80 5.40 12.25
C ALA A 89 10.89 4.46 11.72
N GLY A 90 11.99 4.28 12.46
CA GLY A 90 13.06 3.37 12.09
C GLY A 90 12.59 1.91 11.98
N ARG A 91 11.79 1.42 12.94
CA ARG A 91 11.23 0.06 12.90
C ARG A 91 10.30 -0.14 11.71
N LEU A 92 9.45 0.84 11.41
CA LEU A 92 8.57 0.81 10.24
C LEU A 92 9.40 0.78 8.95
N TYR A 93 10.46 1.58 8.87
CA TYR A 93 11.34 1.64 7.70
C TYR A 93 12.08 0.31 7.47
N ILE A 94 12.56 -0.34 8.53
CA ILE A 94 13.19 -1.67 8.43
C ILE A 94 12.18 -2.70 7.86
N ALA A 95 10.96 -2.72 8.38
CA ALA A 95 9.91 -3.60 7.88
C ALA A 95 9.57 -3.30 6.40
N TRP A 96 9.57 -2.02 6.01
CA TRP A 96 9.35 -1.59 4.63
C TRP A 96 10.45 -2.08 3.70
N CYS A 97 11.71 -1.91 4.07
CA CYS A 97 12.86 -2.38 3.30
C CYS A 97 12.88 -3.90 3.18
N ALA A 98 12.62 -4.62 4.27
CA ALA A 98 12.52 -6.08 4.25
C ALA A 98 11.44 -6.55 3.27
N SER A 99 10.28 -5.87 3.25
CA SER A 99 9.20 -6.16 2.31
C SER A 99 9.58 -5.82 0.87
N ALA A 100 10.21 -4.67 0.64
CA ALA A 100 10.63 -4.21 -0.69
C ALA A 100 11.64 -5.16 -1.35
N VAL A 101 12.51 -5.78 -0.56
CA VAL A 101 13.48 -6.78 -1.05
C VAL A 101 12.84 -8.17 -1.14
N GLY A 102 12.05 -8.57 -0.15
CA GLY A 102 11.50 -9.92 -0.05
C GLY A 102 10.35 -10.22 -1.01
N LEU A 103 9.45 -9.27 -1.24
CA LEU A 103 8.25 -9.51 -2.07
C LEU A 103 8.56 -9.78 -3.55
N PRO A 104 9.51 -9.09 -4.21
CA PRO A 104 9.93 -9.46 -5.56
C PRO A 104 10.49 -10.89 -5.65
N VAL A 105 11.25 -11.34 -4.64
CA VAL A 105 11.78 -12.71 -4.59
C VAL A 105 10.64 -13.72 -4.45
N LEU A 106 9.67 -13.46 -3.58
CA LEU A 106 8.47 -14.29 -3.45
C LEU A 106 7.67 -14.33 -4.76
N ALA A 107 7.47 -13.18 -5.41
CA ALA A 107 6.74 -13.07 -6.66
C ALA A 107 7.41 -13.87 -7.79
N GLY A 108 8.74 -13.78 -7.92
CA GLY A 108 9.51 -14.57 -8.87
C GLY A 108 9.41 -16.07 -8.58
N ALA A 109 9.60 -16.47 -7.32
CA ALA A 109 9.51 -17.88 -6.94
C ALA A 109 8.08 -18.46 -7.13
N LEU A 110 7.04 -17.65 -7.00
CA LEU A 110 5.66 -18.05 -7.34
C LEU A 110 5.47 -18.18 -8.86
N PHE A 111 6.00 -17.23 -9.63
CA PHE A 111 5.97 -17.28 -11.09
C PHE A 111 6.69 -18.53 -11.60
N ASP A 112 7.87 -18.84 -11.09
CA ASP A 112 8.66 -20.02 -11.51
C ASP A 112 7.90 -21.34 -11.28
N ARG A 113 7.02 -21.41 -10.28
CA ARG A 113 6.23 -22.61 -9.96
C ARG A 113 4.90 -22.70 -10.70
N THR A 114 4.31 -21.56 -11.05
CA THR A 114 2.94 -21.49 -11.59
C THR A 114 2.88 -21.05 -13.05
N GLY A 115 3.96 -20.49 -13.59
CA GLY A 115 4.02 -19.85 -14.90
C GLY A 115 3.24 -18.54 -14.98
N SER A 116 2.75 -17.99 -13.87
CA SER A 116 1.85 -16.83 -13.86
C SER A 116 2.02 -15.95 -12.61
N TYR A 117 1.75 -14.65 -12.75
CA TYR A 117 1.71 -13.73 -11.61
C TYR A 117 0.37 -13.76 -10.86
N ALA A 118 -0.63 -14.51 -11.33
CA ALA A 118 -1.95 -14.56 -10.71
C ALA A 118 -1.90 -14.91 -9.22
N SER A 119 -1.07 -15.90 -8.83
CA SER A 119 -0.88 -16.27 -7.42
C SER A 119 -0.31 -15.11 -6.58
N THR A 120 0.60 -14.33 -7.15
CA THR A 120 1.17 -13.14 -6.50
C THR A 120 0.10 -12.07 -6.29
N VAL A 121 -0.78 -11.85 -7.26
CA VAL A 121 -1.90 -10.90 -7.12
C VAL A 121 -2.88 -11.37 -6.04
N TRP A 122 -3.16 -12.68 -5.94
CA TRP A 122 -3.97 -13.26 -4.86
C TRP A 122 -3.36 -13.06 -3.48
N VAL A 123 -2.05 -13.29 -3.34
CA VAL A 123 -1.33 -13.01 -2.09
C VAL A 123 -1.42 -11.53 -1.75
N ALA A 124 -1.22 -10.62 -2.71
CA ALA A 124 -1.33 -9.18 -2.50
C ALA A 124 -2.74 -8.76 -2.08
N ALA A 125 -3.79 -9.34 -2.67
CA ALA A 125 -5.17 -9.12 -2.25
C ALA A 125 -5.40 -9.56 -0.80
N GLY A 126 -4.91 -10.76 -0.43
CA GLY A 126 -4.97 -11.25 0.95
C GLY A 126 -4.24 -10.34 1.95
N ILE A 127 -3.05 -9.86 1.60
CA ILE A 127 -2.28 -8.91 2.42
C ILE A 127 -3.05 -7.60 2.60
N ASN A 128 -3.72 -7.10 1.57
CA ASN A 128 -4.53 -5.88 1.69
C ASN A 128 -5.75 -6.10 2.61
N VAL A 129 -6.43 -7.23 2.52
CA VAL A 129 -7.53 -7.57 3.46
C VAL A 129 -7.01 -7.63 4.89
N LEU A 130 -5.88 -8.30 5.13
CA LEU A 130 -5.25 -8.33 6.45
C LEU A 130 -4.85 -6.93 6.93
N GLY A 131 -4.32 -6.10 6.03
CA GLY A 131 -3.99 -4.70 6.29
C GLY A 131 -5.21 -3.88 6.71
N MET A 132 -6.35 -4.04 6.03
CA MET A 132 -7.61 -3.41 6.43
C MET A 132 -8.04 -3.85 7.84
N LEU A 133 -7.96 -5.14 8.15
CA LEU A 133 -8.32 -5.67 9.47
C LEU A 133 -7.40 -5.16 10.57
N VAL A 134 -6.10 -5.05 10.30
CA VAL A 134 -5.11 -4.51 11.26
C VAL A 134 -5.33 -3.01 11.44
N ALA A 135 -5.47 -2.25 10.36
CA ALA A 135 -5.73 -0.81 10.41
C ALA A 135 -7.04 -0.49 11.13
N GLY A 136 -8.10 -1.28 10.89
CA GLY A 136 -9.40 -1.14 11.54
C GLY A 136 -9.39 -1.45 13.05
N ARG A 137 -8.36 -2.12 13.55
CA ARG A 137 -8.16 -2.35 15.00
C ARG A 137 -7.36 -1.25 15.69
N LEU A 138 -6.79 -0.31 14.94
CA LEU A 138 -6.12 0.84 15.53
C LEU A 138 -7.14 1.77 16.21
N PRO A 139 -6.79 2.43 17.33
CA PRO A 139 -7.69 3.36 17.98
C PRO A 139 -8.13 4.50 17.04
N ALA A 140 -9.43 4.63 16.81
CA ALA A 140 -9.98 5.81 16.12
C ALA A 140 -10.04 6.97 17.12
N ARG A 141 -8.94 7.73 17.21
CA ARG A 141 -8.89 8.99 17.97
C ARG A 141 -9.35 10.14 17.11
#